data_AF-A0A1I1SB21-F1
#
_entry.id   AF-A0A1I1SB21-F1
#
_cell.length_a   1.000
_cell.length_b   1.000
_cell.length_c   1.000
_cell.angle_alpha   90.00
_cell.angle_beta   90.00
_cell.angle_gamma   90.00
#
_symmetry.space_group_name_H-M   'P 1'
#
loop_
_entity.id
_entity.type
_entity.pdbx_description
1 polymer ?
#
loop_
_entity_poly.entity_id
_entity_poly.type
_entity_poly.pdbx_seq_one_letter_code
_entity_poly.pdbx_strand_id
1 'polypeptide(L)'
;MVRKSFVLILSLLAVLAAAGLARAEPLFGGARGPLLRPGAALVEVSAPAGAAAGGSLFAGRARAGLFAPVARRPVAGRAALPGPFASAAERIRHLIARAEAGKRGYDAVQHGARIKPPRRPTAMTIGDIYDWIDATPGQPHAIGRYQFIPATLRRLVATLGLGERTRFSPAVQDRLADLLLDEAGLAQMTRGQLSRTGFMNNLAKIWAGFPNSSGRSHYHGYAGNHATMSWAQFDAAMREIFPG
;
A
#
# COMPACT_ATOMS: atom_id res chain seq x y z
N MET A 1 46.35 14.62 24.77
CA MET A 1 45.88 15.95 24.33
C MET A 1 45.66 15.88 22.82
N VAL A 2 44.62 16.57 22.31
CA VAL A 2 44.06 16.54 20.93
C VAL A 2 43.00 15.45 20.68
N ARG A 3 41.76 15.80 21.08
CA ARG A 3 40.50 15.20 20.62
C ARG A 3 40.20 15.69 19.20
N LYS A 4 39.77 14.79 18.30
CA LYS A 4 39.09 15.18 17.05
C LYS A 4 37.70 14.54 17.04
N SER A 5 36.72 15.37 17.38
CA SER A 5 35.29 15.10 17.20
C SER A 5 34.96 15.15 15.71
N PHE A 6 34.30 14.12 15.17
CA PHE A 6 33.63 14.20 13.87
C PHE A 6 32.13 14.32 14.09
N VAL A 7 31.60 15.37 13.47
CA VAL A 7 30.27 15.95 13.66
C VAL A 7 29.24 15.21 12.80
N LEU A 8 28.08 14.95 13.40
CA LEU A 8 26.82 14.56 12.77
C LEU A 8 26.45 15.57 11.66
N ILE A 9 26.24 15.12 10.42
CA ILE A 9 25.59 15.95 9.39
C ILE A 9 24.17 15.45 9.20
N LEU A 10 23.26 16.13 9.91
CA LEU A 10 21.81 16.06 9.75
C LEU A 10 21.43 17.15 8.75
N SER A 11 21.05 16.80 7.53
CA SER A 11 20.62 17.79 6.52
C SER A 11 19.09 17.93 6.55
N LEU A 12 18.63 18.86 7.39
CA LEU A 12 17.30 19.48 7.34
C LEU A 12 17.42 20.76 6.51
N LEU A 13 16.52 20.96 5.54
CA LEU A 13 16.37 22.24 4.86
C LEU A 13 14.88 22.62 4.86
N ALA A 14 14.55 23.51 5.78
CA ALA A 14 13.33 24.30 5.81
C ALA A 14 13.69 25.73 5.42
N VAL A 15 12.91 26.35 4.52
CA VAL A 15 12.90 27.81 4.32
C VAL A 15 11.45 28.28 4.42
N LEU A 16 11.26 29.23 5.34
CA LEU A 16 10.07 30.03 5.64
C LEU A 16 9.76 31.02 4.49
N ALA A 17 8.51 31.13 4.03
CA ALA A 17 7.43 32.04 4.49
C ALA A 17 7.42 33.42 3.82
N ALA A 18 6.27 33.77 3.23
CA ALA A 18 5.75 35.13 3.17
C ALA A 18 4.24 35.10 2.88
N ALA A 19 3.54 36.08 3.44
CA ALA A 19 2.11 36.13 3.66
C ALA A 19 1.28 36.47 2.41
N GLY A 20 0.02 36.05 2.45
CA GLY A 20 -1.05 36.52 1.56
C GLY A 20 -2.41 36.07 2.09
N LEU A 21 -2.99 36.84 3.01
CA LEU A 21 -4.41 36.71 3.35
C LEU A 21 -5.22 37.23 2.16
N ALA A 22 -5.97 36.35 1.51
CA ALA A 22 -7.09 36.75 0.67
C ALA A 22 -8.31 35.92 1.08
N ARG A 23 -9.23 36.57 1.80
CA ARG A 23 -10.58 36.06 2.06
C ARG A 23 -11.41 36.32 0.80
N ALA A 24 -11.96 35.27 0.21
CA ALA A 24 -12.99 35.38 -0.81
C ALA A 24 -14.35 35.21 -0.12
N GLU A 25 -15.08 36.31 0.02
CA GLU A 25 -16.48 36.33 0.41
C GLU A 25 -17.35 35.93 -0.80
N PRO A 26 -18.29 34.99 -0.68
CA PRO A 26 -19.29 34.73 -1.71
C PRO A 26 -20.39 35.80 -1.66
N LEU A 27 -20.46 36.58 -2.74
CA LEU A 27 -21.41 37.65 -2.96
C LEU A 27 -22.74 37.09 -3.51
N PHE A 28 -23.43 36.26 -2.73
CA PHE A 28 -24.83 35.91 -2.98
C PHE A 28 -25.57 35.73 -1.64
N GLY A 29 -26.11 36.85 -1.15
CA GLY A 29 -27.20 36.85 -0.19
C GLY A 29 -28.49 36.36 -0.85
N GLY A 30 -29.21 35.48 -0.17
CA GLY A 30 -30.50 34.98 -0.64
C GLY A 30 -31.08 33.98 0.35
N ALA A 31 -31.87 34.49 1.29
CA ALA A 31 -32.53 33.73 2.34
C ALA A 31 -33.51 32.67 1.80
N ARG A 32 -33.57 31.50 2.47
CA ARG A 32 -34.73 30.98 3.24
C ARG A 32 -34.60 29.47 3.47
N GLY A 33 -34.92 29.08 4.70
CA GLY A 33 -34.84 27.72 5.23
C GLY A 33 -35.92 26.74 4.70
N PRO A 34 -36.01 25.56 5.33
CA PRO A 34 -36.24 24.30 4.64
C PRO A 34 -37.71 23.87 4.67
N LEU A 35 -38.22 23.39 3.54
CA LEU A 35 -39.41 22.56 3.49
C LEU A 35 -39.17 21.49 2.43
N LEU A 36 -39.04 20.24 2.87
CA LEU A 36 -39.82 19.08 2.40
C LEU A 36 -39.13 17.78 2.81
N ARG A 37 -39.90 17.00 3.57
CA ARG A 37 -39.61 15.65 4.09
C ARG A 37 -39.72 14.59 2.97
N PRO A 38 -39.18 13.38 3.22
CA PRO A 38 -39.10 12.29 2.24
C PRO A 38 -40.42 11.52 2.15
N GLY A 39 -40.73 10.98 0.97
CA GLY A 39 -41.73 9.93 0.78
C GLY A 39 -42.88 10.29 -0.13
N ALA A 40 -42.77 9.90 -1.41
CA ALA A 40 -43.90 9.49 -2.22
C ALA A 40 -43.36 8.69 -3.42
N ALA A 41 -43.61 7.38 -3.41
CA ALA A 41 -43.38 6.51 -4.54
C ALA A 41 -44.33 6.94 -5.67
N LEU A 42 -43.77 7.42 -6.77
CA LEU A 42 -44.49 7.63 -8.02
C LEU A 42 -44.38 6.35 -8.83
N VAL A 43 -45.42 5.53 -8.77
CA VAL A 43 -45.98 4.70 -9.87
C VAL A 43 -46.94 3.70 -9.25
N GLU A 44 -48.21 3.88 -9.62
CA GLU A 44 -49.35 3.05 -9.25
C GLU A 44 -49.35 1.79 -10.15
N VAL A 45 -49.35 0.60 -9.54
CA VAL A 45 -49.43 -0.66 -10.29
C VAL A 45 -50.90 -1.02 -10.46
N SER A 46 -51.46 -0.72 -11.63
CA SER A 46 -52.72 -1.31 -12.08
C SER A 46 -52.45 -2.70 -12.68
N ALA A 47 -53.10 -3.72 -12.14
CA ALA A 47 -53.13 -5.06 -12.73
C ALA A 47 -54.42 -5.24 -13.54
N PRO A 48 -54.36 -5.78 -14.76
CA PRO A 48 -55.53 -6.39 -15.37
C PRO A 48 -55.46 -7.92 -15.30
N ALA A 49 -56.61 -8.49 -14.98
CA ALA A 49 -56.92 -9.91 -15.09
C ALA A 49 -57.13 -10.31 -16.57
N GLY A 50 -56.91 -11.60 -16.86
CA GLY A 50 -57.57 -12.28 -17.99
C GLY A 50 -56.71 -12.58 -19.21
N ALA A 51 -56.46 -13.87 -19.43
CA ALA A 51 -55.66 -14.49 -20.48
C ALA A 51 -55.98 -14.09 -21.93
N ALA A 52 -54.92 -13.94 -22.73
CA ALA A 52 -54.89 -14.33 -24.13
C ALA A 52 -53.45 -14.65 -24.56
N ALA A 53 -53.27 -15.73 -25.31
CA ALA A 53 -51.98 -16.22 -25.78
C ALA A 53 -51.30 -15.19 -26.69
N GLY A 54 -50.08 -14.78 -26.30
CA GLY A 54 -49.18 -13.99 -27.13
C GLY A 54 -47.76 -14.34 -26.73
N GLY A 55 -46.97 -14.87 -27.68
CA GLY A 55 -45.61 -15.32 -27.46
C GLY A 55 -44.71 -14.21 -26.95
N SER A 56 -44.52 -14.14 -25.64
CA SER A 56 -43.53 -13.27 -25.01
C SER A 56 -42.33 -14.10 -24.59
N LEU A 57 -41.18 -13.85 -25.22
CA LEU A 57 -39.89 -14.53 -24.97
C LEU A 57 -39.32 -14.28 -23.55
N PHE A 58 -40.08 -13.60 -22.69
CA PHE A 58 -39.68 -13.19 -21.35
C PHE A 58 -40.46 -13.87 -20.22
N ALA A 59 -41.47 -14.70 -20.52
CA ALA A 59 -42.13 -15.51 -19.51
C ALA A 59 -41.20 -16.65 -19.05
N GLY A 60 -40.68 -16.56 -17.82
CA GLY A 60 -39.98 -17.67 -17.14
C GLY A 60 -38.48 -17.51 -16.85
N ARG A 61 -37.83 -16.37 -17.16
CA ARG A 61 -36.39 -16.14 -16.91
C ARG A 61 -36.09 -15.25 -15.69
N ALA A 62 -36.75 -15.50 -14.55
CA ALA A 62 -36.56 -14.70 -13.34
C ALA A 62 -35.21 -14.91 -12.62
N ARG A 63 -34.34 -15.81 -13.08
CA ARG A 63 -33.04 -16.09 -12.43
C ARG A 63 -31.80 -15.60 -13.19
N ALA A 64 -31.95 -15.00 -14.38
CA ALA A 64 -30.82 -14.54 -15.18
C ALA A 64 -31.14 -13.29 -16.04
N GLY A 65 -32.05 -12.43 -15.56
CA GLY A 65 -32.38 -11.17 -16.24
C GLY A 65 -31.42 -10.04 -15.89
N LEU A 66 -31.39 -8.99 -16.72
CA LEU A 66 -30.63 -7.74 -16.52
C LEU A 66 -30.89 -7.04 -15.17
N PHE A 67 -31.97 -7.41 -14.48
CA PHE A 67 -32.38 -6.90 -13.17
C PHE A 67 -32.16 -7.91 -12.03
N ALA A 68 -31.52 -9.05 -12.27
CA ALA A 68 -31.14 -9.97 -11.21
C ALA A 68 -30.14 -9.27 -10.27
N PRO A 69 -30.27 -9.38 -8.94
CA PRO A 69 -29.32 -8.81 -8.02
C PRO A 69 -27.93 -9.35 -8.37
N VAL A 70 -27.03 -8.45 -8.76
CA VAL A 70 -25.64 -8.80 -9.06
C VAL A 70 -25.05 -9.38 -7.79
N ALA A 71 -24.96 -10.71 -7.71
CA ALA A 71 -24.13 -11.37 -6.72
C ALA A 71 -22.74 -10.75 -6.88
N ARG A 72 -22.24 -10.09 -5.82
CA ARG A 72 -20.91 -9.48 -5.79
C ARG A 72 -19.89 -10.57 -6.14
N ARG A 73 -19.53 -10.63 -7.42
CA ARG A 73 -18.52 -11.53 -7.94
C ARG A 73 -17.24 -11.16 -7.18
N PRO A 74 -16.62 -12.10 -6.42
CA PRO A 74 -15.36 -11.79 -5.77
C PRO A 74 -14.41 -11.34 -6.87
N VAL A 75 -13.82 -10.16 -6.69
CA VAL A 75 -12.91 -9.56 -7.66
C VAL A 75 -11.74 -10.53 -7.80
N ALA A 76 -11.78 -11.37 -8.83
CA ALA A 76 -10.74 -12.33 -9.15
C ALA A 76 -9.47 -11.53 -9.44
N GLY A 77 -8.56 -11.48 -8.47
CA GLY A 77 -7.34 -10.67 -8.53
C GLY A 77 -6.88 -10.12 -7.18
N ARG A 78 -7.77 -9.97 -6.19
CA ARG A 78 -7.33 -9.72 -4.79
C ARG A 78 -6.96 -11.06 -4.18
N ALA A 79 -5.66 -11.37 -4.07
CA ALA A 79 -5.25 -12.32 -3.05
C ALA A 79 -5.92 -11.90 -1.72
N ALA A 80 -6.50 -12.81 -0.97
CA ALA A 80 -7.06 -12.46 0.34
C ALA A 80 -5.91 -12.09 1.27
N LEU A 81 -6.06 -11.07 2.13
CA LEU A 81 -5.10 -10.86 3.20
C LEU A 81 -5.00 -12.15 4.04
N PRO A 82 -3.87 -12.41 4.71
CA PRO A 82 -3.80 -13.49 5.70
C PRO A 82 -5.00 -13.42 6.64
N GLY A 83 -5.49 -14.60 7.04
CA GLY A 83 -6.75 -14.75 7.77
C GLY A 83 -6.81 -13.97 9.09
N PRO A 84 -7.96 -13.98 9.79
CA PRO A 84 -8.18 -13.14 10.97
C PRO A 84 -7.23 -13.42 12.14
N PHE A 85 -6.59 -14.59 12.17
CA PHE A 85 -5.59 -14.96 13.20
C PHE A 85 -4.18 -14.45 12.90
N ALA A 86 -3.92 -13.91 11.70
CA ALA A 86 -2.64 -13.33 11.36
C ALA A 86 -2.44 -12.00 12.09
N SER A 87 -1.21 -11.76 12.56
CA SER A 87 -0.89 -10.49 13.23
C SER A 87 -1.05 -9.30 12.27
N ALA A 88 -1.25 -8.10 12.83
CA ALA A 88 -1.29 -6.88 12.03
C ALA A 88 -0.01 -6.73 11.17
N ALA A 89 1.16 -7.00 11.76
CA ALA A 89 2.44 -7.00 11.05
C ALA A 89 2.44 -7.98 9.87
N GLU A 90 1.97 -9.21 10.06
CA GLU A 90 1.91 -10.20 8.98
C GLU A 90 1.00 -9.77 7.82
N ARG A 91 -0.17 -9.19 8.15
CA ARG A 91 -1.12 -8.69 7.15
C ARG A 91 -0.54 -7.48 6.40
N ILE A 92 0.15 -6.57 7.07
CA ILE A 92 0.85 -5.44 6.43
C ILE A 92 1.98 -5.95 5.54
N ARG A 93 2.81 -6.89 6.01
CA ARG A 93 3.88 -7.51 5.20
C ARG A 93 3.33 -8.13 3.92
N HIS A 94 2.17 -8.77 4.00
CA HIS A 94 1.51 -9.30 2.83
C HIS A 94 1.02 -8.21 1.88
N LEU A 95 0.56 -7.08 2.40
CA LEU A 95 0.17 -5.91 1.61
C LEU A 95 1.38 -5.26 0.92
N ILE A 96 2.53 -5.14 1.62
CA ILE A 96 3.80 -4.67 1.04
C ILE A 96 4.23 -5.58 -0.10
N ALA A 97 4.21 -6.91 0.11
CA ALA A 97 4.63 -7.86 -0.90
C ALA A 97 3.83 -7.75 -2.21
N ARG A 98 2.53 -7.44 -2.12
CA ARG A 98 1.69 -7.18 -3.29
C ARG A 98 2.11 -5.90 -4.02
N ALA A 99 2.46 -4.87 -3.26
CA ALA A 99 2.87 -3.60 -3.82
C ALA A 99 4.25 -3.69 -4.51
N GLU A 100 5.17 -4.47 -3.93
CA GLU A 100 6.60 -4.41 -4.24
C GLU A 100 7.13 -5.60 -5.04
N ALA A 101 6.69 -6.83 -4.72
CA ALA A 101 7.35 -8.05 -5.19
C ALA A 101 6.49 -8.90 -6.14
N GLY A 102 5.18 -8.65 -6.20
CA GLY A 102 4.24 -9.42 -7.01
C GLY A 102 4.35 -10.93 -6.77
N LYS A 103 4.38 -11.72 -7.85
CA LYS A 103 4.43 -13.20 -7.78
C LYS A 103 5.78 -13.75 -7.30
N ARG A 104 6.88 -13.00 -7.41
CA ARG A 104 8.21 -13.49 -7.03
C ARG A 104 8.43 -13.52 -5.52
N GLY A 105 7.68 -12.73 -4.75
CA GLY A 105 7.73 -12.72 -3.29
C GLY A 105 9.16 -12.58 -2.76
N TYR A 106 9.57 -13.50 -1.89
CA TYR A 106 10.90 -13.51 -1.26
C TYR A 106 12.09 -13.60 -2.22
N ASP A 107 11.86 -14.00 -3.48
CA ASP A 107 12.88 -14.08 -4.51
C ASP A 107 12.78 -12.95 -5.54
N ALA A 108 12.04 -11.89 -5.23
CA ALA A 108 11.95 -10.73 -6.12
C ALA A 108 13.31 -10.02 -6.22
N VAL A 109 13.67 -9.67 -7.44
CA VAL A 109 14.81 -8.80 -7.77
C VAL A 109 14.26 -7.69 -8.64
N GLN A 110 14.77 -6.46 -8.46
CA GLN A 110 14.30 -5.32 -9.23
C GLN A 110 14.41 -5.60 -10.74
N HIS A 111 13.39 -5.21 -11.48
CA HIS A 111 13.28 -5.54 -12.90
C HIS A 111 14.40 -4.87 -13.71
N GLY A 112 14.74 -3.62 -13.38
CA GLY A 112 15.81 -2.85 -14.00
C GLY A 112 17.24 -3.32 -13.70
N ALA A 113 17.44 -4.31 -12.83
CA ALA A 113 18.78 -4.89 -12.63
C ALA A 113 19.21 -5.64 -13.91
N ARG A 114 20.27 -5.16 -14.57
CA ARG A 114 20.78 -5.74 -15.83
C ARG A 114 21.44 -7.09 -15.56
N ILE A 115 22.27 -7.15 -14.53
CA ILE A 115 22.94 -8.37 -14.08
C ILE A 115 22.18 -8.90 -12.86
N LYS A 116 21.52 -10.04 -13.01
CA LYS A 116 20.78 -10.69 -11.92
C LYS A 116 21.74 -11.38 -10.93
N PRO A 117 21.32 -11.58 -9.67
CA PRO A 117 22.12 -12.34 -8.73
C PRO A 117 22.33 -13.78 -9.23
N PRO A 118 23.44 -14.44 -8.83
CA PRO A 118 23.80 -15.77 -9.33
C PRO A 118 22.84 -16.87 -8.86
N ARG A 119 22.07 -16.61 -7.80
CA ARG A 119 21.08 -17.52 -7.20
C ARG A 119 19.82 -16.74 -6.85
N ARG A 120 18.75 -17.48 -6.55
CA ARG A 120 17.53 -16.90 -5.97
C ARG A 120 17.88 -16.22 -4.63
N PRO A 121 17.30 -15.03 -4.31
CA PRO A 121 17.59 -14.34 -3.06
C PRO A 121 17.50 -15.21 -1.81
N THR A 122 16.50 -16.08 -1.69
CA THR A 122 16.37 -16.99 -0.52
C THR A 122 17.44 -18.08 -0.44
N ALA A 123 18.16 -18.36 -1.53
CA ALA A 123 19.27 -19.30 -1.59
C ALA A 123 20.64 -18.61 -1.38
N MET A 124 20.66 -17.30 -1.21
CA MET A 124 21.87 -16.50 -0.96
C MET A 124 22.08 -16.23 0.52
N THR A 125 23.33 -16.04 0.89
CA THR A 125 23.72 -15.41 2.15
C THR A 125 23.68 -13.88 2.00
N ILE A 126 23.71 -13.16 3.12
CA ILE A 126 23.83 -11.69 3.10
C ILE A 126 25.13 -11.27 2.39
N GLY A 127 26.23 -11.97 2.63
CA GLY A 127 27.51 -11.75 1.95
C GLY A 127 27.40 -11.93 0.44
N ASP A 128 26.78 -13.01 -0.03
CA ASP A 128 26.53 -13.23 -1.47
C ASP A 128 25.76 -12.05 -2.11
N ILE A 129 24.85 -11.42 -1.37
CA ILE A 129 24.07 -10.27 -1.85
C ILE A 129 24.95 -9.02 -1.92
N TYR A 130 25.81 -8.79 -0.93
CA TYR A 130 26.77 -7.69 -0.95
C TYR A 130 27.77 -7.84 -2.09
N ASP A 131 28.32 -9.04 -2.29
CA ASP A 131 29.22 -9.34 -3.40
C ASP A 131 28.55 -9.06 -4.75
N TRP A 132 27.28 -9.46 -4.92
CA TRP A 132 26.52 -9.15 -6.13
C TRP A 132 26.33 -7.65 -6.33
N ILE A 133 26.02 -6.90 -5.26
CA ILE A 133 25.87 -5.44 -5.32
C ILE A 133 27.17 -4.79 -5.76
N ASP A 134 28.28 -5.15 -5.12
CA ASP A 134 29.58 -4.53 -5.32
C ASP A 134 30.18 -4.90 -6.70
N ALA A 135 29.91 -6.11 -7.20
CA ALA A 135 30.31 -6.56 -8.54
C ALA A 135 29.49 -5.92 -9.68
N THR A 136 28.36 -5.25 -9.38
CA THR A 136 27.46 -4.72 -10.41
C THR A 136 27.12 -3.24 -10.17
N PRO A 137 28.11 -2.32 -10.19
CA PRO A 137 27.87 -0.92 -9.91
C PRO A 137 26.95 -0.24 -10.95
N GLY A 138 26.17 0.74 -10.51
CA GLY A 138 25.36 1.59 -11.39
C GLY A 138 24.06 0.96 -11.92
N GLN A 139 23.61 -0.16 -11.37
CA GLN A 139 22.26 -0.71 -11.61
C GLN A 139 21.40 -0.62 -10.34
N PRO A 140 20.07 -0.80 -10.42
CA PRO A 140 19.24 -0.89 -9.22
C PRO A 140 19.35 -2.28 -8.58
N HIS A 141 19.47 -2.33 -7.26
CA HIS A 141 19.66 -3.58 -6.49
C HIS A 141 18.56 -3.90 -5.48
N ALA A 142 17.36 -3.36 -5.67
CA ALA A 142 16.26 -3.70 -4.76
C ALA A 142 15.98 -5.22 -4.82
N ILE A 143 15.95 -5.87 -3.66
CA ILE A 143 15.95 -7.33 -3.54
C ILE A 143 14.99 -7.82 -2.44
N GLY A 144 14.44 -9.02 -2.63
CA GLY A 144 13.55 -9.69 -1.70
C GLY A 144 12.10 -9.22 -1.77
N ARG A 145 11.27 -9.83 -0.92
CA ARG A 145 9.81 -9.59 -0.82
C ARG A 145 9.45 -8.14 -0.54
N TYR A 146 10.37 -7.42 0.08
CA TYR A 146 10.20 -6.05 0.55
C TYR A 146 11.06 -5.04 -0.22
N GLN A 147 11.70 -5.47 -1.32
CA GLN A 147 12.51 -4.62 -2.22
C GLN A 147 13.54 -3.76 -1.47
N PHE A 148 14.36 -4.39 -0.61
CA PHE A 148 15.39 -3.68 0.15
C PHE A 148 16.46 -3.10 -0.78
N ILE A 149 16.70 -1.79 -0.72
CA ILE A 149 17.83 -1.14 -1.39
C ILE A 149 19.14 -1.33 -0.59
N PRO A 150 20.33 -1.24 -1.21
CA PRO A 150 21.60 -1.57 -0.55
C PRO A 150 21.85 -0.87 0.78
N ALA A 151 21.65 0.44 0.84
CA ALA A 151 21.89 1.21 2.06
C ALA A 151 20.96 0.78 3.21
N THR A 152 19.68 0.57 2.91
CA THR A 152 18.69 0.09 3.88
C THR A 152 19.01 -1.32 4.35
N LEU A 153 19.36 -2.24 3.43
CA LEU A 153 19.72 -3.61 3.79
C LEU A 153 20.94 -3.63 4.72
N ARG A 154 22.02 -2.91 4.38
CA ARG A 154 23.23 -2.83 5.21
C ARG A 154 22.92 -2.29 6.61
N ARG A 155 22.10 -1.24 6.72
CA ARG A 155 21.65 -0.68 8.01
C ARG A 155 20.89 -1.72 8.84
N LEU A 156 19.86 -2.34 8.28
CA LEU A 156 19.01 -3.27 9.01
C LEU A 156 19.76 -4.54 9.45
N VAL A 157 20.66 -5.05 8.59
CA VAL A 157 21.55 -6.17 8.92
C VAL A 157 22.45 -5.83 10.11
N ALA A 158 23.04 -4.64 10.11
CA ALA A 158 23.85 -4.16 11.22
C ALA A 158 23.03 -3.99 12.50
N THR A 159 21.83 -3.39 12.42
CA THR A 159 20.93 -3.23 13.57
C THR A 159 20.54 -4.57 14.20
N LEU A 160 20.32 -5.60 13.38
CA LEU A 160 19.99 -6.94 13.87
C LEU A 160 21.21 -7.80 14.25
N GLY A 161 22.42 -7.30 14.06
CA GLY A 161 23.65 -8.05 14.32
C GLY A 161 23.80 -9.32 13.46
N LEU A 162 23.23 -9.33 12.25
CA LEU A 162 23.28 -10.50 11.38
C LEU A 162 24.64 -10.57 10.67
N GLY A 163 25.33 -11.71 10.77
CA GLY A 163 26.59 -11.92 10.06
C GLY A 163 26.38 -12.18 8.56
N GLU A 164 27.41 -11.95 7.75
CA GLU A 164 27.35 -12.13 6.29
C GLU A 164 27.01 -13.56 5.86
N ARG A 165 27.38 -14.56 6.65
CA ARG A 165 27.04 -15.98 6.41
C ARG A 165 25.56 -16.32 6.64
N THR A 166 24.79 -15.39 7.21
CA THR A 166 23.36 -15.59 7.46
C THR A 166 22.63 -15.73 6.13
N ARG A 167 21.81 -16.77 6.00
CA ARG A 167 20.95 -16.96 4.82
C ARG A 167 19.89 -15.86 4.76
N PHE A 168 19.68 -15.27 3.59
CA PHE A 168 18.63 -14.29 3.32
C PHE A 168 17.24 -14.94 3.16
N SER A 169 16.92 -15.80 4.13
CA SER A 169 15.71 -16.60 4.21
C SER A 169 14.45 -15.75 4.34
N PRO A 170 13.26 -16.30 4.06
CA PRO A 170 11.99 -15.61 4.31
C PRO A 170 11.88 -15.02 5.72
N ALA A 171 12.28 -15.79 6.74
CA ALA A 171 12.24 -15.32 8.14
C ALA A 171 13.19 -14.14 8.40
N VAL A 172 14.36 -14.11 7.76
CA VAL A 172 15.29 -12.98 7.86
C VAL A 172 14.71 -11.75 7.16
N GLN A 173 14.15 -11.91 5.96
CA GLN A 173 13.49 -10.81 5.24
C GLN A 173 12.31 -10.24 6.06
N ASP A 174 11.51 -11.11 6.67
CA ASP A 174 10.40 -10.75 7.55
C ASP A 174 10.88 -9.93 8.76
N ARG A 175 11.95 -10.35 9.44
CA ARG A 175 12.53 -9.60 10.58
C ARG A 175 13.05 -8.23 10.16
N LEU A 176 13.74 -8.15 9.01
CA LEU A 176 14.21 -6.88 8.47
C LEU A 176 13.03 -5.94 8.15
N ALA A 177 11.93 -6.48 7.62
CA ALA A 177 10.71 -5.72 7.36
C ALA A 177 10.00 -5.29 8.66
N ASP A 178 10.00 -6.12 9.69
CA ASP A 178 9.40 -5.78 10.99
C ASP A 178 10.08 -4.56 11.62
N LEU A 179 11.41 -4.42 11.48
CA LEU A 179 12.13 -3.21 11.90
C LEU A 179 11.63 -1.97 11.15
N LEU A 180 11.44 -2.06 9.83
CA LEU A 180 10.90 -0.95 9.04
C LEU A 180 9.45 -0.62 9.41
N LEU A 181 8.65 -1.62 9.78
CA LEU A 181 7.27 -1.40 10.26
C LEU A 181 7.25 -0.68 11.60
N ASP A 182 8.16 -1.03 12.51
CA ASP A 182 8.33 -0.33 13.77
C ASP A 182 8.78 1.13 13.54
N GLU A 183 9.80 1.34 12.68
CA GLU A 183 10.23 2.68 12.24
C GLU A 183 9.11 3.50 11.60
N ALA A 184 8.19 2.86 10.86
CA ALA A 184 7.03 3.53 10.26
C ALA A 184 5.97 3.94 11.30
N GLY A 185 6.03 3.39 12.50
CA GLY A 185 5.16 3.71 13.61
C GLY A 185 4.08 2.67 13.92
N LEU A 186 4.32 1.39 13.63
CA LEU A 186 3.34 0.31 13.87
C LEU A 186 2.92 0.25 15.34
N ALA A 187 3.87 0.43 16.27
CA ALA A 187 3.58 0.43 17.69
C ALA A 187 2.70 1.62 18.11
N GLN A 188 2.95 2.81 17.57
CA GLN A 188 2.16 4.02 17.80
C GLN A 188 0.76 3.88 17.21
N MET A 189 0.64 3.33 15.99
CA MET A 189 -0.65 3.04 15.35
C MET A 189 -1.48 2.08 16.21
N THR A 190 -0.86 1.00 16.70
CA THR A 190 -1.52 -0.01 17.53
C THR A 190 -2.00 0.57 18.88
N ARG A 191 -1.29 1.55 19.44
CA ARG A 191 -1.68 2.26 20.67
C ARG A 191 -2.62 3.45 20.44
N GLY A 192 -3.04 3.73 19.20
CA GLY A 192 -3.87 4.89 18.88
C GLY A 192 -3.15 6.25 18.98
N GLN A 193 -1.81 6.24 19.04
CA GLN A 193 -0.96 7.43 19.10
C GLN A 193 -0.60 7.97 17.71
N LEU A 194 -0.91 7.21 16.65
CA LEU A 194 -0.73 7.59 15.26
C LEU A 194 -2.02 7.24 14.50
N SER A 195 -2.51 8.17 13.69
CA SER A 195 -3.71 7.92 12.88
C SER A 195 -3.43 6.92 11.76
N ARG A 196 -4.45 6.17 11.30
CA ARG A 196 -4.33 5.22 10.17
C ARG A 196 -3.75 5.90 8.94
N THR A 197 -4.27 7.07 8.56
CA THR A 197 -3.75 7.88 7.44
C THR A 197 -2.30 8.30 7.66
N GLY A 198 -1.92 8.71 8.88
CA GLY A 198 -0.54 9.06 9.21
C GLY A 198 0.41 7.86 9.06
N PHE A 199 0.01 6.70 9.58
CA PHE A 199 0.76 5.46 9.44
C PHE A 199 0.90 5.02 7.98
N MET A 200 -0.19 5.07 7.20
CA MET A 200 -0.15 4.78 5.76
C MET A 200 0.80 5.70 4.99
N ASN A 201 0.82 6.99 5.32
CA ASN A 201 1.77 7.93 4.72
C ASN A 201 3.22 7.65 5.14
N ASN A 202 3.45 7.18 6.37
CA ASN A 202 4.80 6.74 6.78
C ASN A 202 5.23 5.47 6.02
N LEU A 203 4.33 4.50 5.84
CA LEU A 203 4.60 3.32 5.01
C LEU A 203 4.95 3.72 3.56
N ALA A 204 4.24 4.70 2.98
CA ALA A 204 4.51 5.19 1.63
C ALA A 204 5.87 5.91 1.49
N LYS A 205 6.49 6.35 2.59
CA LYS A 205 7.87 6.88 2.62
C LYS A 205 8.94 5.78 2.67
N ILE A 206 8.56 4.52 2.88
CA ILE A 206 9.50 3.40 2.91
C ILE A 206 9.35 2.55 1.65
N TRP A 207 8.11 2.29 1.23
CA TRP A 207 7.77 1.42 0.11
C TRP A 207 7.15 2.22 -1.03
N ALA A 208 7.87 2.29 -2.16
CA ALA A 208 7.50 3.13 -3.29
C ALA A 208 6.21 2.67 -3.99
N GLY A 209 5.85 1.39 -3.88
CA GLY A 209 4.62 0.82 -4.41
C GLY A 209 3.36 1.31 -3.69
N PHE A 210 3.49 1.87 -2.47
CA PHE A 210 2.34 2.43 -1.77
C PHE A 210 2.01 3.86 -2.19
N PRO A 211 0.72 4.19 -2.34
CA PRO A 211 0.28 5.57 -2.50
C PRO A 211 0.33 6.31 -1.15
N ASN A 212 0.70 7.59 -1.18
CA ASN A 212 0.43 8.53 -0.10
C ASN A 212 -0.99 9.12 -0.24
N SER A 213 -1.39 10.04 0.64
CA SER A 213 -2.73 10.63 0.66
C SER A 213 -3.12 11.43 -0.59
N SER A 214 -2.18 11.78 -1.46
CA SER A 214 -2.47 12.34 -2.79
C SER A 214 -2.82 11.29 -3.84
N GLY A 215 -2.71 10.00 -3.51
CA GLY A 215 -2.87 8.86 -4.42
C GLY A 215 -1.61 8.51 -5.23
N ARG A 216 -0.54 9.29 -5.11
CA ARG A 216 0.75 9.05 -5.79
C ARG A 216 1.74 8.37 -4.86
N SER A 217 2.72 7.66 -5.43
CA SER A 217 3.90 7.23 -4.67
C SER A 217 4.61 8.44 -4.08
N HIS A 218 5.18 8.31 -2.89
CA HIS A 218 6.07 9.33 -2.33
C HIS A 218 7.26 9.62 -3.27
N TYR A 219 7.70 8.61 -4.02
CA TYR A 219 8.82 8.70 -4.96
C TYR A 219 8.39 8.89 -6.41
N HIS A 220 7.16 9.35 -6.66
CA HIS A 220 6.65 9.48 -8.02
C HIS A 220 7.57 10.34 -8.91
N GLY A 221 7.96 9.80 -10.07
CA GLY A 221 8.84 10.48 -11.02
C GLY A 221 10.34 10.30 -10.75
N TYR A 222 10.70 9.71 -9.61
CA TYR A 222 12.08 9.33 -9.31
C TYR A 222 12.32 7.87 -9.71
N ALA A 223 13.31 7.62 -10.57
CA ALA A 223 13.74 6.28 -10.98
C ALA A 223 12.59 5.36 -11.48
N GLY A 224 11.56 5.93 -12.10
CA GLY A 224 10.39 5.19 -12.61
C GLY A 224 9.39 4.71 -11.55
N ASN A 225 9.56 5.15 -10.29
CA ASN A 225 8.67 4.75 -9.19
C ASN A 225 7.26 5.32 -9.38
N HIS A 226 6.28 4.47 -9.10
CA HIS A 226 4.86 4.79 -9.10
C HIS A 226 4.13 3.88 -8.12
N ALA A 227 2.97 4.32 -7.64
CA ALA A 227 2.15 3.50 -6.77
C ALA A 227 1.54 2.35 -7.59
N THR A 228 1.62 1.13 -7.06
CA THR A 228 1.11 -0.09 -7.71
C THR A 228 -0.30 -0.46 -7.24
N MET A 229 -0.84 0.28 -6.27
CA MET A 229 -2.24 0.21 -5.83
C MET A 229 -2.80 1.61 -5.57
N SER A 230 -4.13 1.75 -5.61
CA SER A 230 -4.78 3.02 -5.32
C SER A 230 -4.90 3.30 -3.82
N TRP A 231 -5.04 4.58 -3.45
CA TRP A 231 -5.27 4.97 -2.06
C TRP A 231 -6.51 4.27 -1.47
N ALA A 232 -7.60 4.17 -2.23
CA ALA A 232 -8.82 3.49 -1.78
C ALA A 232 -8.60 1.99 -1.52
N GLN A 233 -7.79 1.32 -2.33
CA GLN A 233 -7.41 -0.08 -2.09
C GLN A 233 -6.55 -0.21 -0.83
N PHE A 234 -5.61 0.71 -0.64
CA PHE A 234 -4.73 0.72 0.53
C PHE A 234 -5.52 0.99 1.82
N ASP A 235 -6.36 2.04 1.86
CA ASP A 235 -7.19 2.37 3.03
C ASP A 235 -8.16 1.23 3.37
N ALA A 236 -8.81 0.63 2.38
CA ALA A 236 -9.70 -0.51 2.61
C ALA A 236 -8.97 -1.68 3.29
N ALA A 237 -7.78 -2.03 2.80
CA ALA A 237 -6.97 -3.09 3.42
C ALA A 237 -6.53 -2.71 4.85
N MET A 238 -6.15 -1.45 5.08
CA MET A 238 -5.73 -0.96 6.39
C MET A 238 -6.87 -0.88 7.39
N ARG A 239 -8.11 -0.60 6.94
CA ARG A 239 -9.33 -0.69 7.76
C ARG A 239 -9.64 -2.10 8.22
N GLU A 240 -9.37 -3.10 7.37
CA GLU A 240 -9.51 -4.50 7.77
C GLU A 240 -8.45 -4.91 8.81
N ILE A 241 -7.28 -4.25 8.83
CA ILE A 241 -6.18 -4.52 9.78
C ILE A 241 -6.37 -3.78 11.10
N PHE A 242 -6.81 -2.53 11.04
CA PHE A 242 -7.07 -1.68 12.18
C PHE A 242 -8.54 -1.21 12.14
N PRO A 243 -9.48 -2.04 12.62
CA PRO A 243 -10.88 -1.66 12.74
C PRO A 243 -11.00 -0.60 13.84
N GLY A 244 -11.21 0.65 13.43
CA GLY A 244 -11.26 1.83 14.27
C GLY A 244 -11.55 3.07 13.46
#